data_AF-A0A4Q7X756-F1
#
_entry.id   AF-A0A4Q7X756-F1
#
_cell.length_a   1.000
_cell.length_b   1.000
_cell.length_c   1.000
_cell.angle_alpha   90.00
_cell.angle_beta   90.00
_cell.angle_gamma   90.00
#
_symmetry.space_group_name_H-M   'P 1'
#
loop_
_entity.id
_entity.type
_entity.pdbx_description
1 polymer ?
#
loop_
_entity_poly.entity_id
_entity_poly.type
_entity_poly.pdbx_seq_one_letter_code
_entity_poly.pdbx_strand_id
1 'polypeptide(L)'
;MAFTVDDLQRLSDLTVSAWQDSLDRDWSAPAGNLSWTCLRTADHTVDTVLAPAIFLASRRLDDYPSYGISTPGPDAAPAVFVEALQTATRILIAVVGDATSDVRAVLWRRPRVEPRGPQAARAARTRRA
;
A
#
# COMPACT_ATOMS: atom_id res chain seq x y z
N MET A 1 -3.59 6.71 20.52
CA MET A 1 -2.94 7.47 19.44
C MET A 1 -3.50 6.92 18.13
N ALA A 2 -4.07 7.78 17.29
CA ALA A 2 -4.64 7.39 16.01
C ALA A 2 -3.67 7.80 14.90
N PHE A 3 -3.54 6.98 13.86
CA PHE A 3 -2.75 7.29 12.68
C PHE A 3 -3.49 8.32 11.81
N THR A 4 -2.79 9.36 11.37
CA THR A 4 -3.34 10.52 10.65
C THR A 4 -2.77 10.66 9.24
N VAL A 5 -3.30 11.60 8.45
CA VAL A 5 -2.75 11.93 7.13
C VAL A 5 -1.32 12.48 7.22
N ASP A 6 -1.01 13.23 8.28
CA ASP A 6 0.35 13.73 8.51
C ASP A 6 1.33 12.58 8.80
N ASP A 7 0.88 11.53 9.50
CA ASP A 7 1.68 10.32 9.70
C ASP A 7 1.94 9.59 8.38
N LEU A 8 0.94 9.56 7.48
CA LEU A 8 1.09 8.99 6.14
C LEU A 8 2.07 9.80 5.28
N GLN A 9 2.00 11.13 5.34
CA GLN A 9 2.95 12.02 4.66
C GLN A 9 4.37 11.78 5.18
N ARG A 10 4.56 11.76 6.50
CA ARG A 10 5.86 11.52 7.11
C ARG A 10 6.43 10.14 6.77
N LEU A 11 5.60 9.09 6.79
CA LEU A 11 6.01 7.75 6.39
C LEU A 11 6.44 7.72 4.91
N SER A 12 5.70 8.41 4.05
CA SER A 12 6.01 8.50 2.63
C SER A 12 7.35 9.18 2.40
N ASP A 13 7.60 10.32 3.06
CA ASP A 13 8.86 11.05 2.95
C ASP A 13 10.04 10.20 3.42
N LEU A 14 9.92 9.54 4.57
CA LEU A 14 10.97 8.64 5.09
C LEU A 14 11.28 7.48 4.13
N THR A 15 10.25 6.89 3.53
CA THR A 15 10.41 5.76 2.61
C THR A 15 11.07 6.21 1.32
N VAL A 16 10.63 7.34 0.75
CA VAL A 16 11.21 7.93 -0.45
C VAL A 16 12.68 8.31 -0.21
N SER A 17 13.01 8.95 0.92
CA SER A 17 14.40 9.26 1.27
C SER A 17 15.27 8.01 1.41
N ALA A 18 14.77 6.94 2.05
CA ALA A 18 15.53 5.70 2.16
C ALA A 18 15.83 5.05 0.80
N TRP A 19 14.89 5.15 -0.15
CA TRP A 19 15.12 4.67 -1.52
C TRP A 19 16.10 5.56 -2.28
N GLN A 20 16.03 6.88 -2.11
CA GLN A 20 16.98 7.84 -2.68
C GLN A 20 18.41 7.55 -2.23
N ASP A 21 18.61 7.31 -0.94
CA ASP A 21 19.91 6.98 -0.35
C ASP A 21 20.46 5.61 -0.81
N SER A 22 19.65 4.84 -1.53
CA SER A 22 19.97 3.48 -2.00
C SER A 22 20.00 3.36 -3.52
N LEU A 23 19.99 4.47 -4.26
CA LEU A 23 20.00 4.47 -5.73
C LEU A 23 21.21 3.73 -6.32
N ASP A 24 22.38 3.87 -5.71
CA ASP A 24 23.63 3.26 -6.17
C ASP A 24 23.80 1.80 -5.72
N ARG A 25 22.81 1.21 -5.03
CA ARG A 25 22.86 -0.18 -4.60
C ARG A 25 22.38 -1.13 -5.69
N ASP A 26 22.66 -2.41 -5.52
CA ASP A 26 22.16 -3.45 -6.41
C ASP A 26 20.67 -3.76 -6.13
N TRP A 27 19.79 -3.31 -7.03
CA TRP A 27 18.35 -3.58 -6.94
C TRP A 27 17.94 -4.95 -7.49
N SER A 28 18.86 -5.68 -8.13
CA SER A 28 18.64 -7.07 -8.55
C SER A 28 18.83 -8.07 -7.40
N ALA A 29 19.48 -7.66 -6.31
CA ALA A 29 19.62 -8.46 -5.11
C ALA A 29 18.25 -8.82 -4.48
N PRO A 30 18.14 -9.96 -3.76
CA PRO A 30 16.93 -10.31 -3.03
C PRO A 30 16.54 -9.25 -1.98
N ALA A 31 15.23 -8.98 -1.87
CA ALA A 31 14.66 -8.09 -0.87
C ALA A 31 14.56 -8.79 0.49
N GLY A 32 15.67 -8.81 1.23
CA GLY A 32 15.75 -9.48 2.53
C GLY A 32 15.56 -10.99 2.39
N ASN A 33 14.51 -11.53 3.01
CA ASN A 33 14.16 -12.96 2.93
C ASN A 33 13.10 -13.28 1.86
N LEU A 34 12.69 -12.29 1.05
CA LEU A 34 11.73 -12.52 -0.03
C LEU A 34 12.41 -13.23 -1.20
N SER A 35 11.62 -14.01 -1.95
CA SER A 35 12.05 -14.57 -3.24
C SER A 35 12.09 -13.51 -4.36
N TRP A 36 11.69 -12.28 -4.06
CA TRP A 36 11.70 -11.16 -5.00
C TRP A 36 12.96 -10.35 -4.84
N THR A 37 13.41 -9.77 -5.94
CA THR A 37 14.47 -8.74 -5.94
C THR A 37 13.97 -7.45 -5.29
N CYS A 38 14.88 -6.57 -4.87
CA CYS A 38 14.54 -5.21 -4.45
C CYS A 38 13.76 -4.45 -5.54
N LEU A 39 14.12 -4.59 -6.82
CA LEU A 39 13.43 -3.95 -7.95
C LEU A 39 11.97 -4.38 -8.06
N ARG A 40 11.72 -5.69 -8.16
CA ARG A 40 10.35 -6.25 -8.16
C ARG A 40 9.54 -5.83 -6.93
N THR A 41 10.18 -5.75 -5.77
CA THR A 41 9.53 -5.27 -4.54
C THR A 41 9.16 -3.80 -4.65
N ALA A 42 10.03 -2.97 -5.22
CA ALA A 42 9.76 -1.55 -5.44
C ALA A 42 8.61 -1.33 -6.42
N ASP A 43 8.60 -2.07 -7.54
CA ASP A 43 7.51 -2.04 -8.53
C ASP A 43 6.17 -2.42 -7.89
N HIS A 44 6.13 -3.52 -7.14
CA HIS A 44 4.92 -3.93 -6.42
C HIS A 44 4.52 -2.93 -5.32
N THR A 45 5.48 -2.28 -4.66
CA THR A 45 5.19 -1.27 -3.64
C THR A 45 4.42 -0.11 -4.26
N VAL A 46 4.83 0.37 -5.45
CA VAL A 46 4.09 1.41 -6.18
C VAL A 46 2.65 0.98 -6.47
N ASP A 47 2.44 -0.25 -6.97
CA ASP A 47 1.11 -0.81 -7.18
C ASP A 47 0.28 -0.85 -5.89
N THR A 48 0.86 -1.33 -4.78
CA THR A 48 0.16 -1.44 -3.50
C THR A 48 -0.22 -0.10 -2.88
N VAL A 49 0.41 1.01 -3.28
CA VAL A 49 0.03 2.37 -2.87
C VAL A 49 -1.04 2.93 -3.80
N LEU A 50 -0.92 2.71 -5.11
CA LEU A 50 -1.92 3.14 -6.09
C LEU A 50 -3.25 2.43 -5.89
N ALA A 51 -3.24 1.12 -5.64
CA ALA A 51 -4.42 0.29 -5.45
C ALA A 51 -5.44 0.88 -4.46
N PRO A 52 -5.10 1.15 -3.18
CA PRO A 52 -6.06 1.76 -2.25
C PRO A 52 -6.49 3.17 -2.70
N ALA A 53 -5.62 3.96 -3.32
CA ALA A 53 -5.99 5.28 -3.83
C ALA A 53 -7.07 5.19 -4.91
N ILE A 54 -6.95 4.23 -5.84
CA ILE A 54 -7.92 3.98 -6.90
C ILE A 54 -9.27 3.54 -6.32
N PHE A 55 -9.27 2.62 -5.36
CA PHE A 55 -10.51 2.13 -4.75
C PHE A 55 -11.20 3.22 -3.94
N LEU A 56 -10.45 4.03 -3.19
CA LEU A 56 -11.00 5.19 -2.49
C LEU A 56 -11.58 6.20 -3.48
N ALA A 57 -10.86 6.56 -4.54
CA ALA A 57 -11.29 7.57 -5.50
C ALA A 57 -12.50 7.12 -6.33
N SER A 58 -12.50 5.87 -6.80
CA SER A 58 -13.57 5.30 -7.61
C SER A 58 -14.80 4.86 -6.80
N ARG A 59 -14.67 4.79 -5.47
CA ARG A 59 -15.67 4.25 -4.54
C ARG A 59 -16.06 2.78 -4.83
N ARG A 60 -15.27 2.05 -5.62
CA ARG A 60 -15.48 0.62 -5.88
C ARG A 60 -15.18 -0.20 -4.63
N LEU A 61 -15.92 -1.28 -4.45
CA LEU A 61 -15.85 -2.15 -3.27
C LEU A 61 -15.78 -3.64 -3.62
N ASP A 62 -15.60 -3.93 -4.90
CA ASP A 62 -15.73 -5.25 -5.51
C ASP A 62 -14.50 -5.62 -6.34
N ASP A 63 -14.13 -4.76 -7.28
CA ASP A 63 -13.08 -5.00 -8.26
C ASP A 63 -12.40 -3.70 -8.72
N TYR A 64 -11.27 -3.83 -9.41
CA TYR A 64 -10.59 -2.72 -10.05
C TYR A 64 -11.49 -2.09 -11.14
N PRO A 65 -11.31 -0.79 -11.42
CA PRO A 65 -11.92 -0.16 -12.59
C PRO A 65 -11.50 -0.86 -13.89
N SER A 66 -12.32 -0.73 -14.94
CA SER A 66 -12.07 -1.35 -16.25
C SER A 66 -10.95 -0.69 -17.06
N TYR A 67 -10.35 0.37 -16.53
CA TYR A 67 -9.18 1.03 -17.12
C TYR A 67 -7.90 0.55 -16.43
N GLY A 68 -6.82 0.48 -17.20
CA GLY A 68 -5.52 0.05 -16.69
C GLY A 68 -4.81 1.14 -15.91
N ILE A 69 -4.05 0.72 -14.90
CA ILE A 69 -3.03 1.51 -14.23
C ILE A 69 -1.75 0.68 -14.26
N SER A 70 -0.64 1.31 -14.62
CA SER A 70 0.65 0.65 -14.83
C SER A 70 1.69 1.20 -13.87
N THR A 71 2.51 0.30 -13.34
CA THR A 71 3.76 0.63 -12.66
C THR A 71 4.90 0.77 -13.67
N PRO A 72 6.11 1.23 -13.26
CA PRO A 72 7.24 1.39 -14.17
C PRO A 72 7.66 0.09 -14.89
N GLY A 73 7.48 -1.07 -14.26
CA GLY A 73 7.80 -2.37 -14.85
C GLY A 73 9.27 -2.81 -14.63
N PRO A 74 9.61 -4.05 -15.00
CA PRO A 74 10.83 -4.73 -14.55
C PRO A 74 12.14 -4.14 -15.09
N ASP A 75 12.09 -3.40 -16.19
CA ASP A 75 13.27 -2.83 -16.86
C ASP A 75 13.50 -1.35 -16.52
N ALA A 76 12.67 -0.78 -15.64
CA ALA A 76 12.81 0.61 -15.22
C ALA A 76 14.03 0.82 -14.31
N ALA A 77 14.66 1.99 -14.43
CA ALA A 77 15.77 2.36 -13.57
C ALA A 77 15.28 2.63 -12.13
N PRO A 78 16.10 2.36 -11.08
CA PRO A 78 15.79 2.65 -9.68
C PRO A 78 15.21 4.04 -9.41
N ALA A 79 15.74 5.08 -10.06
CA ALA A 79 15.26 6.46 -9.92
C ALA A 79 13.79 6.64 -10.33
N VAL A 80 13.30 5.89 -11.32
CA VAL A 80 11.90 5.93 -11.76
C VAL A 80 10.98 5.40 -10.67
N PHE A 81 11.41 4.39 -9.89
CA PHE A 81 10.61 3.86 -8.79
C PHE A 81 10.50 4.84 -7.62
N VAL A 82 11.56 5.60 -7.34
CA VAL A 82 11.53 6.66 -6.32
C VAL A 82 10.50 7.72 -6.69
N GLU A 83 10.54 8.21 -7.94
CA GLU A 83 9.56 9.17 -8.46
C GLU A 83 8.14 8.59 -8.44
N ALA A 84 7.97 7.34 -8.88
CA ALA A 84 6.68 6.66 -8.94
C ALA A 84 6.09 6.47 -7.54
N LEU A 85 6.88 6.07 -6.54
CA LEU A 85 6.43 5.94 -5.15
C LEU A 85 6.03 7.30 -4.57
N GLN A 86 6.83 8.34 -4.81
CA GLN A 86 6.49 9.70 -4.35
C GLN A 86 5.20 10.21 -4.99
N THR A 87 4.97 9.89 -6.27
CA THR A 87 3.75 10.26 -6.98
C THR A 87 2.55 9.48 -6.45
N ALA A 88 2.66 8.16 -6.32
CA ALA A 88 1.60 7.29 -5.81
C ALA A 88 1.17 7.67 -4.39
N THR A 89 2.13 7.98 -3.51
CA THR A 89 1.86 8.39 -2.13
C THR A 89 1.15 9.75 -2.07
N ARG A 90 1.57 10.74 -2.88
CA ARG A 90 0.87 12.03 -2.99
C ARG A 90 -0.58 11.87 -3.46
N ILE A 91 -0.83 11.00 -4.43
CA ILE A 91 -2.19 10.67 -4.88
C ILE A 91 -2.99 10.06 -3.74
N LEU A 92 -2.46 9.06 -3.05
CA LEU A 92 -3.14 8.42 -1.93
C LEU A 92 -3.48 9.42 -0.81
N ILE A 93 -2.53 10.27 -0.44
CA ILE A 93 -2.70 11.30 0.60
C ILE A 93 -3.82 12.27 0.22
N ALA A 94 -3.84 12.75 -1.02
CA ALA A 94 -4.89 13.63 -1.51
C ALA A 94 -6.26 12.96 -1.47
N VAL A 95 -6.36 11.71 -1.93
CA VAL A 95 -7.61 10.94 -1.94
C VAL A 95 -8.09 10.63 -0.52
N VAL A 96 -7.20 10.33 0.43
CA VAL A 96 -7.55 10.14 1.84
C VAL A 96 -8.03 11.45 2.46
N GLY A 97 -7.39 12.58 2.15
CA GLY A 97 -7.80 13.90 2.63
C GLY A 97 -9.18 14.34 2.12
N ASP A 98 -9.55 13.94 0.91
CA ASP A 98 -10.88 14.17 0.32
C ASP A 98 -11.96 13.19 0.85
N ALA A 99 -11.57 11.99 1.24
CA ALA A 99 -12.51 10.94 1.63
C ALA A 99 -13.25 11.26 2.96
N THR A 100 -14.57 11.13 2.93
CA THR A 100 -15.39 11.14 4.15
C THR A 100 -15.22 9.86 4.96
N SER A 101 -15.55 9.90 6.26
CA SER A 101 -15.31 8.79 7.19
C SER A 101 -16.05 7.48 6.88
N ASP A 102 -17.03 7.48 5.98
CA ASP A 102 -17.80 6.33 5.52
C ASP A 102 -17.18 5.63 4.29
N VAL A 103 -16.24 6.27 3.59
CA VAL A 103 -15.55 5.71 2.42
C VAL A 103 -14.67 4.54 2.81
N ARG A 104 -14.65 3.48 1.99
CA ARG A 104 -13.79 2.30 2.18
C ARG A 104 -13.07 1.95 0.90
N ALA A 105 -11.85 1.43 1.03
CA ALA A 105 -11.19 0.66 -0.02
C ALA A 105 -11.25 -0.83 0.33
N VAL A 106 -11.76 -1.63 -0.59
CA VAL A 106 -11.85 -3.09 -0.43
C VAL A 106 -11.23 -3.74 -1.65
N LEU A 107 -9.97 -4.16 -1.51
CA LEU A 107 -9.24 -4.87 -2.55
C LEU A 107 -9.64 -6.35 -2.58
N TRP A 108 -9.97 -6.88 -3.76
CA TRP A 108 -10.09 -8.31 -4.10
C TRP A 108 -11.21 -9.16 -3.46
N ARG A 109 -11.88 -8.73 -2.38
CA ARG A 109 -13.14 -9.33 -1.85
C ARG A 109 -13.59 -8.53 -0.65
N ARG A 110 -14.90 -8.23 -0.52
CA ARG A 110 -15.45 -7.90 0.81
C ARG A 110 -15.31 -9.14 1.70
N PRO A 111 -14.41 -9.18 2.68
CA PRO A 111 -14.42 -10.27 3.63
C PRO A 111 -15.79 -10.26 4.32
N ARG A 112 -16.43 -11.43 4.46
CA ARG A 112 -17.57 -11.56 5.37
C ARG A 112 -17.02 -11.36 6.78
N VAL A 113 -17.14 -10.15 7.30
CA VAL A 113 -16.80 -9.85 8.69
C VAL A 113 -17.92 -10.40 9.56
N GLU A 114 -17.63 -11.43 10.34
CA GLU A 114 -18.51 -11.84 11.44
C GLU A 114 -18.18 -11.00 12.68
N PRO A 115 -19.01 -10.00 13.06
CA PRO A 115 -18.83 -9.30 14.33
C PRO A 115 -19.04 -10.30 15.47
N ARG A 116 -17.95 -10.64 16.17
CA ARG A 116 -18.01 -11.48 17.37
C ARG A 116 -18.06 -10.62 18.61
N GLY A 117 -19.04 -10.90 19.47
CA GLY A 117 -19.15 -10.24 20.77
C GLY A 117 -17.96 -10.56 21.70
N PRO A 118 -17.75 -9.77 22.78
CA PRO A 118 -16.58 -9.88 23.66
C PRO A 118 -16.35 -11.30 24.24
N GLN A 119 -17.43 -12.06 24.40
CA GLN A 119 -17.42 -13.42 24.95
C GLN A 119 -16.72 -14.41 24.00
N ALA A 120 -16.92 -14.27 22.68
CA ALA A 120 -16.33 -15.15 21.67
C ALA A 120 -14.83 -14.86 21.46
N ALA A 121 -14.39 -13.61 21.64
CA ALA A 121 -12.96 -13.26 21.62
C ALA A 121 -12.20 -13.87 22.81
N ARG A 122 -12.81 -13.93 24.00
CA ARG A 122 -12.23 -14.59 25.18
C ARG A 122 -12.09 -16.09 24.99
N ALA A 123 -13.11 -16.76 24.45
CA ALA A 123 -13.09 -18.20 24.20
C ALA A 123 -12.05 -18.63 23.15
N ALA A 124 -11.69 -17.76 22.20
CA ALA A 124 -10.65 -18.05 21.20
C ALA A 124 -9.23 -17.97 21.77
N ARG A 125 -9.00 -17.10 22.76
CA ARG A 125 -7.69 -16.97 23.44
C ARG A 125 -7.38 -18.16 24.35
N THR A 126 -8.38 -18.72 25.01
CA THR A 126 -8.21 -19.89 25.91
C THR A 126 -8.00 -21.21 25.18
N ARG A 127 -8.24 -21.28 23.86
CA ARG A 127 -7.99 -22.48 23.04
C ARG A 127 -6.61 -22.51 22.38
N ARG A 128 -5.80 -21.46 22.57
CA ARG A 128 -4.42 -21.35 22.04
C ARG A 128 -3.35 -21.38 23.14
N ALA A 129 -3.76 -21.65 24.38
CA ALA A 129 -2.88 -21.95 25.52
C ALA A 129 -2.98 -23.44 25.81
#